data_AF-A0A161USD0-F1
#
_entry.id   AF-A0A161USD0-F1
#
_cell.length_a   1.000
_cell.length_b   1.000
_cell.length_c   1.000
_cell.angle_alpha   90.00
_cell.angle_beta   90.00
_cell.angle_gamma   90.00
#
_symmetry.space_group_name_H-M   'P 1'
#
loop_
_entity.id
_entity.type
_entity.pdbx_description
1 polymer ?
#
loop_
_entity_poly.entity_id
_entity_poly.type
_entity_poly.pdbx_seq_one_letter_code
_entity_poly.pdbx_strand_id
1 'polypeptide(L)'
;MVTFLVKMVSTTIEFFAMVLLVLSAFRIYFRYALHKVFFIALILSLVSLYVRDFLGQFNYAFLSIFVIEIVLLTLFFRLPILFSFFMCIIANIATAIFEGLATVIGMQMNLTSVQLIQTNLVHFVTWQLVVTAFQVLLILFLQRYKIGFHFTINDSMKKYNFWLSAILILSVFALQVQTLILGDLKYHIAIPIALAIIFLIGIVLSYKHNQKLWKARRERLSKR
;
A
#
# COMPACT_ATOMS: atom_id res chain seq x y z
N MET A 1 -0.40 24.75 1.14
CA MET A 1 -1.64 23.98 1.28
C MET A 1 -2.11 23.38 -0.05
N VAL A 2 -2.31 24.18 -1.10
CA VAL A 2 -2.75 23.70 -2.44
C VAL A 2 -1.80 22.65 -3.02
N THR A 3 -0.48 22.89 -2.99
CA THR A 3 0.55 21.95 -3.47
C THR A 3 0.46 20.58 -2.79
N PHE A 4 0.20 20.57 -1.47
CA PHE A 4 0.07 19.34 -0.69
C PHE A 4 -1.20 18.56 -1.06
N LEU A 5 -2.33 19.26 -1.23
CA LEU A 5 -3.58 18.63 -1.66
C LEU A 5 -3.46 18.01 -3.06
N VAL A 6 -2.84 18.71 -4.01
CA VAL A 6 -2.62 18.20 -5.36
C VAL A 6 -1.74 16.95 -5.33
N LYS A 7 -0.61 17.00 -4.60
CA LYS A 7 0.25 15.82 -4.41
C LYS A 7 -0.53 14.65 -3.78
N MET A 8 -1.32 14.91 -2.75
CA MET A 8 -2.12 13.88 -2.08
C MET A 8 -3.10 13.21 -3.03
N VAL A 9 -3.82 13.99 -3.84
CA VAL A 9 -4.79 13.44 -4.81
C VAL A 9 -4.06 12.61 -5.87
N SER A 10 -3.00 13.13 -6.48
CA SER A 10 -2.23 12.41 -7.51
C SER A 10 -1.62 11.12 -6.97
N THR A 11 -1.02 11.15 -5.79
CA THR A 11 -0.44 9.96 -5.14
C THR A 11 -1.51 8.97 -4.69
N THR A 12 -2.70 9.43 -4.31
CA THR A 12 -3.83 8.53 -4.02
C THR A 12 -4.30 7.82 -5.29
N ILE A 13 -4.34 8.51 -6.42
CA ILE A 13 -4.73 7.92 -7.71
C ILE A 13 -3.73 6.83 -8.13
N GLU A 14 -2.43 7.10 -8.01
CA GLU A 14 -1.38 6.12 -8.29
C GLU A 14 -1.48 4.91 -7.36
N PHE A 15 -1.57 5.11 -6.04
CA PHE A 15 -1.72 3.98 -5.12
C PHE A 15 -3.03 3.22 -5.34
N PHE A 16 -4.10 3.88 -5.78
CA PHE A 16 -5.34 3.21 -6.14
C PHE A 16 -5.12 2.25 -7.31
N ALA A 17 -4.45 2.71 -8.37
CA ALA A 17 -4.07 1.86 -9.50
C ALA A 17 -3.09 0.75 -9.07
N MET A 18 -2.11 1.03 -8.22
CA MET A 18 -1.19 0.03 -7.68
C MET A 18 -1.93 -1.10 -6.93
N VAL A 19 -2.85 -0.76 -6.02
CA VAL A 19 -3.62 -1.77 -5.28
C VAL A 19 -4.56 -2.53 -6.22
N LEU A 20 -5.17 -1.88 -7.21
CA LEU A 20 -5.96 -2.58 -8.23
C LEU A 20 -5.11 -3.54 -9.07
N LEU A 21 -3.86 -3.17 -9.35
CA LEU A 21 -2.92 -4.02 -10.06
C LEU A 21 -2.57 -5.25 -9.23
N VAL A 22 -2.27 -5.08 -7.93
CA VAL A 22 -2.09 -6.19 -6.97
C VAL A 22 -3.27 -7.16 -7.04
N LEU A 23 -4.49 -6.65 -6.89
CA LEU A 23 -5.68 -7.49 -6.82
C LEU A 23 -5.97 -8.17 -8.17
N SER A 24 -5.72 -7.48 -9.29
CA SER A 24 -5.90 -8.03 -10.64
C SER A 24 -4.89 -9.14 -10.95
N ALA A 25 -3.61 -8.94 -10.61
CA ALA A 25 -2.54 -9.91 -10.84
C ALA A 25 -2.77 -11.24 -10.11
N PHE A 26 -3.53 -11.23 -9.02
CA PHE A 26 -3.89 -12.42 -8.24
C PHE A 26 -5.37 -12.79 -8.36
N ARG A 27 -6.07 -12.24 -9.36
CA ARG A 27 -7.48 -12.51 -9.66
C ARG A 27 -8.44 -12.38 -8.46
N ILE A 28 -8.13 -11.47 -7.54
CA ILE A 28 -9.00 -11.19 -6.40
C ILE A 28 -10.14 -10.31 -6.89
N TYR A 29 -11.38 -10.76 -6.71
CA TYR A 29 -12.57 -9.98 -7.09
C TYR A 29 -12.70 -8.73 -6.22
N PHE A 30 -12.54 -7.54 -6.83
CA PHE A 30 -12.58 -6.26 -6.12
C PHE A 30 -13.70 -5.32 -6.56
N ARG A 31 -14.55 -5.70 -7.54
CA ARG A 31 -15.63 -4.84 -8.06
C ARG A 31 -16.54 -4.28 -6.97
N TYR A 32 -16.84 -5.07 -5.94
CA TYR A 32 -17.67 -4.67 -4.79
C TYR A 32 -16.86 -4.09 -3.60
N ALA A 33 -15.53 -4.03 -3.74
CA ALA A 33 -14.59 -3.62 -2.69
C ALA A 33 -13.78 -2.38 -3.07
N LEU A 34 -14.17 -1.63 -4.11
CA LEU A 34 -13.48 -0.41 -4.56
C LEU A 34 -13.33 0.63 -3.44
N HIS A 35 -14.32 0.75 -2.55
CA HIS A 35 -14.25 1.62 -1.37
C HIS A 35 -13.10 1.23 -0.42
N LYS A 36 -12.83 -0.08 -0.26
CA LYS A 36 -11.69 -0.56 0.52
C LYS A 36 -10.37 -0.22 -0.17
N VAL A 37 -10.30 -0.42 -1.49
CA VAL A 37 -9.12 -0.09 -2.29
C VAL A 37 -8.80 1.40 -2.20
N PHE A 38 -9.81 2.26 -2.33
CA PHE A 38 -9.67 3.71 -2.17
C PHE A 38 -9.16 4.09 -0.78
N PHE A 39 -9.71 3.48 0.27
CA PHE A 39 -9.26 3.73 1.63
C PHE A 39 -7.80 3.30 1.87
N ILE A 40 -7.38 2.15 1.31
CA ILE A 40 -5.98 1.72 1.36
C ILE A 40 -5.10 2.76 0.66
N ALA A 41 -5.44 3.14 -0.56
CA ALA A 41 -4.68 4.11 -1.35
C ALA A 41 -4.54 5.47 -0.64
N LEU A 42 -5.60 5.93 0.01
CA LEU A 42 -5.59 7.17 0.79
C LEU A 42 -4.62 7.07 1.97
N ILE A 43 -4.64 5.97 2.73
CA ILE A 43 -3.69 5.77 3.85
C ILE A 43 -2.25 5.72 3.33
N LEU A 44 -2.00 4.98 2.25
CA LEU A 44 -0.66 4.91 1.64
C LEU A 44 -0.17 6.28 1.18
N SER A 45 -1.05 7.09 0.58
CA SER A 45 -0.74 8.47 0.18
C SER A 45 -0.38 9.35 1.37
N LEU A 46 -1.18 9.31 2.43
CA LEU A 46 -0.92 10.09 3.66
C LEU A 46 0.41 9.70 4.31
N VAL A 47 0.68 8.40 4.42
CA VAL A 47 1.93 7.88 4.99
C VAL A 47 3.12 8.27 4.10
N SER A 48 3.00 8.10 2.79
CA SER A 48 4.05 8.43 1.83
C SER A 48 4.44 9.90 1.92
N LEU A 49 3.46 10.81 1.87
CA LEU A 49 3.70 12.25 1.97
C LEU A 49 4.19 12.66 3.35
N TYR A 50 3.71 12.03 4.42
CA TYR A 50 4.23 12.28 5.76
C TYR A 50 5.72 11.90 5.86
N VAL A 51 6.10 10.71 5.40
CA VAL A 51 7.50 10.26 5.51
C VAL A 51 8.43 11.01 4.53
N ARG A 52 7.97 11.30 3.31
CA ARG A 52 8.78 12.00 2.30
C ARG A 52 8.85 13.50 2.53
N ASP A 53 7.71 14.16 2.58
CA ASP A 53 7.65 15.63 2.49
C ASP A 53 7.73 16.29 3.88
N PHE A 54 7.27 15.61 4.95
CA PHE A 54 7.38 16.12 6.32
C PHE A 54 8.63 15.63 7.06
N LEU A 55 8.93 14.34 7.01
CA LEU A 55 10.13 13.80 7.67
C LEU A 55 11.40 13.96 6.84
N GLY A 56 11.29 14.24 5.53
CA GLY A 56 12.44 14.33 4.62
C GLY A 56 13.11 12.96 4.34
N GLN A 57 12.45 11.86 4.70
CA GLN A 57 13.02 10.51 4.75
C GLN A 57 12.59 9.67 3.54
N PHE A 58 13.05 10.06 2.35
CA PHE A 58 12.64 9.42 1.08
C PHE A 58 12.88 7.90 1.05
N ASN A 59 14.03 7.43 1.58
CA ASN A 59 14.38 6.01 1.58
C ASN A 59 13.48 5.15 2.50
N TYR A 60 13.00 5.73 3.60
CA TYR A 60 12.14 5.01 4.56
C TYR A 60 10.66 5.04 4.17
N ALA A 61 10.27 5.94 3.26
CA ALA A 61 8.90 6.03 2.77
C ALA A 61 8.48 4.73 2.09
N PHE A 62 9.33 4.18 1.21
CA PHE A 62 9.05 2.92 0.52
C PHE A 62 8.78 1.77 1.49
N LEU A 63 9.66 1.57 2.47
CA LEU A 63 9.51 0.51 3.47
C LEU A 63 8.22 0.67 4.30
N SER A 64 7.89 1.91 4.66
CA SER A 64 6.69 2.23 5.43
C SER A 64 5.41 1.96 4.62
N ILE A 65 5.37 2.39 3.36
CA ILE A 65 4.28 2.12 2.42
C ILE A 65 4.11 0.61 2.25
N PHE A 66 5.20 -0.11 1.99
CA PHE A 66 5.20 -1.54 1.75
C PHE A 66 4.61 -2.34 2.93
N VAL A 67 5.05 -2.06 4.15
CA VAL A 67 4.53 -2.75 5.35
C VAL A 67 3.06 -2.40 5.59
N ILE A 68 2.68 -1.13 5.45
CA ILE A 68 1.30 -0.70 5.66
C ILE A 68 0.39 -1.31 4.60
N GLU A 69 0.83 -1.40 3.35
CA GLU A 69 0.10 -2.08 2.27
C GLU A 69 -0.16 -3.55 2.63
N ILE A 70 0.87 -4.29 3.06
CA ILE A 70 0.76 -5.70 3.47
C ILE A 70 -0.29 -5.86 4.57
N VAL A 71 -0.20 -5.03 5.61
CA VAL A 71 -1.13 -5.08 6.74
C VAL A 71 -2.53 -4.78 6.25
N LEU A 72 -2.74 -3.70 5.51
CA LEU A 72 -4.07 -3.29 5.06
C LEU A 72 -4.70 -4.32 4.13
N LEU A 73 -3.94 -4.91 3.20
CA LEU A 73 -4.44 -6.01 2.36
C LEU A 73 -4.83 -7.23 3.18
N THR A 74 -4.00 -7.61 4.15
CA THR A 74 -4.27 -8.71 5.10
C THR A 74 -5.59 -8.44 5.85
N LEU A 75 -5.81 -7.21 6.32
CA LEU A 75 -7.00 -6.84 7.11
C LEU A 75 -8.27 -6.75 6.23
N PHE A 76 -8.21 -6.04 5.11
CA PHE A 76 -9.40 -5.73 4.30
C PHE A 76 -9.85 -6.87 3.39
N PHE A 77 -8.91 -7.66 2.89
CA PHE A 77 -9.15 -8.80 2.01
C PHE A 77 -9.01 -10.15 2.71
N ARG A 78 -8.68 -10.16 4.02
CA ARG A 78 -8.55 -11.38 4.85
C ARG A 78 -7.59 -12.39 4.24
N LEU A 79 -6.45 -11.88 3.79
CA LEU A 79 -5.40 -12.65 3.16
C LEU A 79 -4.36 -13.09 4.20
N PRO A 80 -3.70 -14.26 4.05
CA PRO A 80 -2.58 -14.61 4.89
C PRO A 80 -1.45 -13.59 4.70
N ILE A 81 -0.72 -13.25 5.77
CA ILE A 81 0.27 -12.17 5.70
C ILE A 81 1.39 -12.45 4.70
N LEU A 82 1.86 -13.70 4.64
CA LEU A 82 2.87 -14.12 3.66
C LEU A 82 2.36 -13.94 2.23
N PHE A 83 1.07 -14.19 2.00
CA PHE A 83 0.47 -13.98 0.69
C PHE A 83 0.36 -12.49 0.37
N SER A 84 -0.12 -11.67 1.30
CA SER A 84 -0.12 -10.20 1.15
C SER A 84 1.28 -9.66 0.89
N PHE A 85 2.30 -10.20 1.55
CA PHE A 85 3.71 -9.87 1.32
C PHE A 85 4.14 -10.17 -0.12
N PHE A 86 3.94 -11.40 -0.61
CA PHE A 86 4.24 -11.76 -2.00
C PHE A 86 3.47 -10.90 -3.00
N MET A 87 2.19 -10.63 -2.73
CA MET A 87 1.35 -9.77 -3.55
C MET A 87 1.89 -8.35 -3.68
N CYS A 88 2.26 -7.74 -2.55
CA CYS A 88 2.85 -6.40 -2.52
C CYS A 88 4.19 -6.38 -3.27
N ILE A 89 5.05 -7.40 -3.10
CA ILE A 89 6.34 -7.48 -3.82
C ILE A 89 6.11 -7.40 -5.33
N ILE A 90 5.24 -8.24 -5.87
CA ILE A 90 5.02 -8.31 -7.32
C ILE A 90 4.52 -6.97 -7.86
N ALA A 91 3.59 -6.31 -7.18
CA ALA A 91 3.06 -5.04 -7.66
C ALA A 91 4.02 -3.87 -7.46
N ASN A 92 4.81 -3.85 -6.39
CA ASN A 92 5.84 -2.84 -6.19
C ASN A 92 6.94 -2.99 -7.26
N ILE A 93 7.33 -4.23 -7.62
CA ILE A 93 8.25 -4.48 -8.75
C ILE A 93 7.63 -3.97 -10.07
N ALA A 94 6.38 -4.32 -10.36
CA ALA A 94 5.70 -3.86 -11.58
C ALA A 94 5.60 -2.32 -11.64
N THR A 95 5.30 -1.67 -10.52
CA THR A 95 5.23 -0.21 -10.41
C THR A 95 6.61 0.42 -10.60
N ALA A 96 7.64 -0.10 -9.94
CA ALA A 96 9.02 0.36 -10.11
C ALA A 96 9.53 0.19 -11.55
N ILE A 97 9.11 -0.87 -12.26
CA ILE A 97 9.40 -1.03 -13.69
C ILE A 97 8.75 0.08 -14.51
N PHE A 98 7.47 0.40 -14.27
CA PHE A 98 6.79 1.48 -15.00
C PHE A 98 7.38 2.86 -14.67
N GLU A 99 7.66 3.13 -13.40
CA GLU A 99 8.36 4.35 -12.98
C GLU A 99 9.75 4.43 -13.61
N GLY A 100 10.52 3.34 -13.61
CA GLY A 100 11.85 3.30 -14.22
C GLY A 100 11.79 3.56 -15.72
N LEU A 101 10.91 2.86 -16.43
CA LEU A 101 10.74 2.99 -17.88
C LEU A 101 10.32 4.41 -18.28
N ALA A 102 9.30 4.96 -17.64
CA ALA A 102 8.86 6.30 -17.99
C ALA A 102 9.93 7.35 -17.65
N THR A 103 10.80 7.11 -16.66
CA THR A 103 11.83 8.07 -16.23
C THR A 103 12.95 8.06 -17.27
N VAL A 104 13.40 6.87 -17.66
CA VAL A 104 14.43 6.69 -18.69
C VAL A 104 13.97 7.28 -20.02
N ILE A 105 12.75 6.98 -20.47
CA ILE A 105 12.20 7.52 -21.72
C ILE A 105 12.09 9.05 -21.62
N GLY A 106 11.52 9.57 -20.53
CA GLY A 106 11.36 11.01 -20.33
C GLY A 106 12.69 11.77 -20.29
N MET A 107 13.73 11.18 -19.70
CA MET A 107 15.08 11.75 -19.67
C MET A 107 15.75 11.69 -21.05
N GLN A 108 15.64 10.56 -21.77
CA GLN A 108 16.23 10.43 -23.11
C GLN A 108 15.61 11.40 -24.13
N MET A 109 14.32 11.71 -23.98
CA MET A 109 13.63 12.69 -24.82
C MET A 109 13.82 14.14 -24.33
N ASN A 110 14.62 14.38 -23.29
CA ASN A 110 14.80 15.68 -22.64
C ASN A 110 13.48 16.34 -22.16
N LEU A 111 12.46 15.53 -21.86
CA LEU A 111 11.15 16.00 -21.39
C LEU A 111 11.11 16.23 -19.89
N THR A 112 11.94 15.52 -19.13
CA THR A 112 11.97 15.60 -17.66
C THR A 112 13.33 15.21 -17.09
N SER A 113 13.53 15.51 -15.81
CA SER A 113 14.69 15.06 -15.01
C SER A 113 14.23 14.66 -13.62
N VAL A 114 15.04 13.89 -12.90
CA VAL A 114 14.75 13.49 -11.51
C VAL A 114 14.55 14.73 -10.63
N GLN A 115 15.36 15.77 -10.82
CA GLN A 115 15.22 17.03 -10.08
C GLN A 115 13.88 17.73 -10.39
N LEU A 116 13.47 17.79 -11.66
CA LEU A 116 12.20 18.41 -12.06
C LEU A 116 11.00 17.68 -11.47
N ILE A 117 11.01 16.34 -11.46
CA ILE A 117 9.93 15.52 -10.87
C ILE A 117 9.79 15.80 -9.36
N GLN A 118 10.90 16.06 -8.66
CA GLN A 118 10.88 16.30 -7.22
C GLN A 118 10.50 17.73 -6.85
N THR A 119 10.93 18.72 -7.63
CA THR A 119 10.81 20.15 -7.30
C THR A 119 9.62 20.83 -7.94
N ASN A 120 9.18 20.37 -9.12
CA ASN A 120 8.09 20.99 -9.86
C ASN A 120 6.80 20.17 -9.76
N LEU A 121 5.74 20.81 -9.24
CA LEU A 121 4.44 20.17 -9.03
C LEU A 121 3.82 19.63 -10.33
N VAL A 122 3.94 20.35 -11.44
CA VAL A 122 3.36 19.94 -12.73
C VAL A 122 4.06 18.67 -13.21
N HIS A 123 5.39 18.66 -13.19
CA HIS A 123 6.15 17.46 -13.56
C HIS A 123 5.83 16.28 -12.64
N PHE A 124 5.70 16.50 -11.32
CA PHE A 124 5.29 15.47 -10.38
C PHE A 124 3.92 14.86 -10.72
N VAL A 125 2.91 15.71 -10.98
CA VAL A 125 1.55 15.23 -11.28
C VAL A 125 1.50 14.51 -12.62
N THR A 126 2.10 15.08 -13.67
CA THR A 126 2.15 14.45 -15.00
C THR A 126 2.85 13.11 -14.92
N TRP A 127 3.95 13.03 -14.18
CA TRP A 127 4.69 11.82 -13.92
C TRP A 127 3.82 10.71 -13.30
N GLN A 128 3.12 11.04 -12.20
CA GLN A 128 2.23 10.12 -11.49
C GLN A 128 1.08 9.64 -12.38
N LEU A 129 0.51 10.52 -13.20
CA LEU A 129 -0.56 10.17 -14.13
C LEU A 129 -0.08 9.23 -15.24
N VAL A 130 1.14 9.41 -15.75
CA VAL A 130 1.73 8.50 -16.75
C VAL A 130 1.94 7.11 -16.16
N VAL A 131 2.49 7.00 -14.96
CA VAL A 131 2.69 5.72 -14.26
C VAL A 131 1.33 5.05 -13.98
N THR A 132 0.36 5.82 -13.49
CA THR A 132 -1.03 5.35 -13.28
C THR A 132 -1.63 4.81 -14.58
N ALA A 133 -1.44 5.51 -15.71
CA ALA A 133 -1.96 5.08 -17.00
C ALA A 133 -1.37 3.72 -17.43
N PHE A 134 -0.05 3.52 -17.26
CA PHE A 134 0.58 2.22 -17.52
C PHE A 134 0.04 1.11 -16.62
N GLN A 135 -0.14 1.38 -15.33
CA GLN A 135 -0.74 0.43 -14.39
C GLN A 135 -2.18 0.07 -14.80
N VAL A 136 -3.00 1.05 -15.18
CA VAL A 136 -4.39 0.82 -15.63
C VAL A 136 -4.42 0.00 -16.92
N LEU A 137 -3.53 0.27 -17.88
CA LEU A 137 -3.40 -0.54 -19.09
C LEU A 137 -3.06 -2.00 -18.76
N LEU A 138 -2.12 -2.23 -17.84
CA LEU A 138 -1.79 -3.57 -17.38
C LEU A 138 -2.97 -4.24 -16.66
N ILE A 139 -3.70 -3.52 -15.82
CA ILE A 139 -4.92 -4.03 -15.15
C ILE A 139 -5.94 -4.49 -16.18
N LEU A 140 -6.25 -3.66 -17.19
CA LEU A 140 -7.21 -3.98 -18.24
C LEU A 140 -6.79 -5.23 -19.02
N PHE A 141 -5.50 -5.34 -19.34
CA PHE A 141 -4.93 -6.51 -20.00
C PHE A 141 -5.09 -7.77 -19.13
N LEU A 142 -4.66 -7.74 -17.88
CA LEU A 142 -4.75 -8.86 -16.94
C LEU A 142 -6.20 -9.33 -16.77
N GLN A 143 -7.14 -8.40 -16.64
CA GLN A 143 -8.56 -8.73 -16.49
C GLN A 143 -9.19 -9.30 -17.76
N ARG A 144 -8.90 -8.71 -18.92
CA ARG A 144 -9.47 -9.14 -20.20
C ARG A 144 -9.07 -10.56 -20.54
N TYR A 145 -7.78 -10.87 -20.37
CA TYR A 145 -7.25 -12.19 -20.67
C TYR A 145 -7.34 -13.16 -19.49
N LYS A 146 -7.89 -12.71 -18.34
CA LYS A 146 -7.90 -13.44 -17.08
C LYS A 146 -6.52 -14.02 -16.76
N ILE A 147 -5.46 -13.23 -16.98
CA ILE A 147 -4.09 -13.60 -16.65
C ILE A 147 -3.84 -13.20 -15.21
N GLY A 148 -3.25 -14.10 -14.43
CA GLY A 148 -2.96 -13.86 -13.03
C GLY A 148 -2.82 -15.17 -12.27
N PHE A 149 -2.23 -15.08 -11.09
CA PHE A 149 -1.99 -16.22 -10.22
C PHE A 149 -3.26 -16.62 -9.47
N HIS A 150 -3.61 -17.90 -9.48
CA HIS A 150 -4.62 -18.44 -8.59
C HIS A 150 -3.93 -19.09 -7.40
N PHE A 151 -4.27 -18.66 -6.19
CA PHE A 151 -3.81 -19.29 -4.96
C PHE A 151 -5.01 -19.74 -4.12
N THR A 152 -5.02 -21.02 -3.77
CA THR A 152 -5.98 -21.64 -2.85
C THR A 152 -5.37 -21.71 -1.46
N ILE A 153 -5.49 -20.65 -0.66
CA ILE A 153 -4.94 -20.65 0.70
C ILE A 153 -6.08 -20.60 1.74
N ASN A 154 -6.25 -21.70 2.46
CA ASN A 154 -7.19 -21.85 3.59
C ASN A 154 -6.69 -21.22 4.90
N ASP A 155 -5.43 -20.76 4.94
CA ASP A 155 -4.69 -20.43 6.17
C ASP A 155 -4.68 -18.95 6.55
N SER A 156 -5.52 -18.11 5.91
CA SER A 156 -5.50 -16.66 6.14
C SER A 156 -5.85 -16.24 7.57
N MET A 157 -6.54 -17.09 8.33
CA MET A 157 -7.12 -16.74 9.63
C MET A 157 -6.36 -17.31 10.84
N LYS A 158 -5.15 -17.87 10.64
CA LYS A 158 -4.32 -18.34 11.74
C LYS A 158 -3.80 -17.17 12.58
N LYS A 159 -3.75 -17.36 13.91
CA LYS A 159 -3.35 -16.34 14.89
C LYS A 159 -1.98 -15.71 14.56
N TYR A 160 -1.05 -16.50 14.02
CA TYR A 160 0.29 -16.03 13.68
C TYR A 160 0.29 -14.93 12.60
N ASN A 161 -0.67 -14.90 11.66
CA ASN A 161 -0.73 -13.84 10.64
C ASN A 161 -0.96 -12.45 11.27
N PHE A 162 -1.77 -12.40 12.34
CA PHE A 162 -2.06 -11.17 13.06
C PHE A 162 -0.87 -10.75 13.94
N TRP A 163 -0.21 -11.70 14.60
CA TRP A 163 1.02 -11.44 15.34
C TRP A 163 2.14 -10.93 14.43
N LEU A 164 2.36 -11.56 13.28
CA LEU A 164 3.34 -11.09 12.30
C LEU A 164 2.99 -9.70 11.76
N SER A 165 1.70 -9.38 11.57
CA SER A 165 1.27 -8.03 11.16
C SER A 165 1.60 -6.99 12.23
N ALA A 166 1.37 -7.32 13.50
CA ALA A 166 1.70 -6.45 14.61
C ALA A 166 3.22 -6.25 14.74
N ILE A 167 4.01 -7.32 14.60
CA ILE A 167 5.48 -7.26 14.61
C ILE A 167 5.99 -6.36 13.48
N LEU A 168 5.48 -6.52 12.26
CA LEU A 168 5.89 -5.67 11.14
C LEU A 168 5.63 -4.18 11.40
N ILE A 169 4.45 -3.84 11.94
CA ILE A 169 4.10 -2.46 12.27
C ILE A 169 5.02 -1.91 13.36
N LEU A 170 5.28 -2.70 14.40
CA LEU A 170 6.21 -2.32 15.47
C LEU A 170 7.64 -2.13 14.94
N SER A 171 8.10 -2.95 13.99
CA SER A 171 9.42 -2.81 13.37
C SER A 171 9.54 -1.51 12.55
N VAL A 172 8.55 -1.19 11.73
CA VAL A 172 8.54 0.09 10.98
C VAL A 172 8.47 1.28 11.92
N PHE A 173 7.63 1.18 12.94
CA PHE A 173 7.51 2.19 13.96
C PHE A 173 8.85 2.41 14.70
N ALA A 174 9.54 1.34 15.09
CA ALA A 174 10.84 1.44 15.75
C ALA A 174 11.89 2.14 14.86
N LEU A 175 11.93 1.83 13.55
CA LEU A 175 12.79 2.51 12.59
C LEU A 175 12.45 4.00 12.44
N GLN A 176 11.16 4.35 12.38
CA GLN A 176 10.73 5.75 12.31
C GLN A 176 11.05 6.52 13.60
N VAL A 177 10.88 5.91 14.77
CA VAL A 177 11.25 6.54 16.05
C VAL A 177 12.75 6.71 16.17
N GLN A 178 13.54 5.70 15.80
CA GLN A 178 15.00 5.79 15.82
C GLN A 178 15.51 6.96 14.96
N THR A 179 14.97 7.11 13.74
CA THR A 179 15.34 8.21 12.83
C THR A 179 14.90 9.58 13.37
N LEU A 180 13.74 9.66 14.02
CA LEU A 180 13.26 10.90 14.66
C LEU A 180 14.05 11.31 15.92
N ILE A 181 14.50 10.35 16.73
CA ILE A 181 15.31 10.60 17.93
C ILE A 181 16.71 11.11 17.56
N LEU A 182 17.28 10.54 16.48
CA LEU A 182 18.60 10.91 15.97
C LEU A 182 18.59 12.21 15.14
N GLY A 183 17.41 12.69 14.71
CA GLY A 183 17.24 13.95 14.01
C GLY A 183 16.73 15.10 14.88
N ASP A 184 16.58 16.29 14.28
CA ASP A 184 16.07 17.51 14.94
C ASP A 184 14.53 17.54 15.10
N LEU A 185 13.82 16.48 14.70
CA LEU A 185 12.35 16.41 14.66
C LEU A 185 11.73 15.69 15.87
N LYS A 186 12.39 15.73 17.05
CA LYS A 186 12.01 14.99 18.26
C LYS A 186 10.55 15.21 18.70
N TYR A 187 9.99 16.40 18.44
CA TYR A 187 8.60 16.74 18.78
C TYR A 187 7.54 15.99 17.95
N HIS A 188 7.93 15.37 16.83
CA HIS A 188 7.01 14.65 15.95
C HIS A 188 6.87 13.16 16.27
N ILE A 189 7.54 12.65 17.31
CA ILE A 189 7.47 11.24 17.76
C ILE A 189 6.04 10.81 18.12
N ALA A 190 5.18 11.74 18.56
CA ALA A 190 3.79 11.43 18.91
C ALA A 190 2.96 10.92 17.71
N ILE A 191 3.27 11.36 16.49
CA ILE A 191 2.53 11.00 15.28
C ILE A 191 2.72 9.51 14.91
N PRO A 192 3.95 8.98 14.76
CA PRO A 192 4.14 7.56 14.50
C PRO A 192 3.64 6.70 15.67
N ILE A 193 3.66 7.19 16.93
CA ILE A 193 3.08 6.47 18.08
C ILE A 193 1.57 6.32 17.89
N ALA A 194 0.88 7.42 17.59
CA ALA A 194 -0.56 7.40 17.35
C ALA A 194 -0.94 6.49 16.18
N LEU A 195 -0.18 6.55 15.07
CA LEU A 195 -0.38 5.66 13.93
C LEU A 195 -0.19 4.20 14.30
N ALA A 196 0.88 3.86 15.03
CA ALA A 196 1.15 2.49 15.48
C ALA A 196 0.00 1.96 16.35
N ILE A 197 -0.51 2.77 17.29
CA ILE A 197 -1.65 2.41 18.13
C ILE A 197 -2.90 2.15 17.27
N ILE A 198 -3.22 3.05 16.33
CA ILE A 198 -4.38 2.90 15.43
C ILE A 198 -4.26 1.60 14.62
N PHE A 199 -3.09 1.31 14.07
CA PHE A 199 -2.83 0.10 13.31
C PHE A 199 -2.94 -1.17 14.17
N LEU A 200 -2.40 -1.17 15.39
CA LEU A 200 -2.50 -2.29 16.33
C LEU A 200 -3.97 -2.54 16.73
N ILE A 201 -4.73 -1.48 17.02
CA ILE A 201 -6.17 -1.58 17.27
C ILE A 201 -6.87 -2.18 16.05
N GLY A 202 -6.54 -1.71 14.83
CA GLY A 202 -7.06 -2.24 13.58
C GLY A 202 -6.80 -3.75 13.41
N ILE A 203 -5.60 -4.22 13.75
CA ILE A 203 -5.25 -5.65 13.74
C ILE A 203 -6.12 -6.42 14.73
N VAL A 204 -6.25 -5.94 15.97
CA VAL A 204 -7.05 -6.61 17.02
C VAL A 204 -8.53 -6.67 16.63
N LEU A 205 -9.09 -5.58 16.12
CA LEU A 205 -10.48 -5.53 15.67
C LEU A 205 -10.72 -6.47 14.48
N SER A 206 -9.82 -6.47 13.50
CA SER A 206 -9.89 -7.39 12.37
C SER A 206 -9.79 -8.85 12.82
N TYR A 207 -8.90 -9.15 13.76
CA TYR A 207 -8.79 -10.49 14.35
C TYR A 207 -10.10 -10.96 14.98
N LYS A 208 -10.70 -10.12 15.84
CA LYS A 208 -11.98 -10.42 16.49
C LYS A 208 -13.11 -10.59 15.47
N HIS A 209 -13.19 -9.71 14.48
CA HIS A 209 -14.20 -9.77 13.43
C HIS A 209 -14.07 -11.04 12.58
N ASN A 210 -12.85 -11.39 12.18
CA ASN A 210 -12.54 -12.57 11.38
C ASN A 210 -12.81 -13.87 12.15
N GLN A 211 -12.51 -13.92 13.46
CA GLN A 211 -12.91 -15.03 14.31
C GLN A 211 -14.44 -15.21 14.37
N LYS A 212 -15.20 -14.12 14.50
CA LYS A 212 -16.67 -14.17 14.56
C LYS A 212 -17.27 -14.77 13.30
N LEU A 213 -16.79 -14.34 12.13
CA LEU A 213 -17.24 -14.87 10.84
C LEU A 213 -16.88 -16.35 10.65
N TRP A 214 -15.72 -16.77 11.15
CA TRP A 214 -15.33 -18.18 11.09
C TRP A 214 -16.25 -19.07 11.91
N LYS A 215 -16.56 -18.65 13.15
CA LYS A 215 -17.48 -19.37 14.03
C LYS A 215 -18.85 -19.50 13.37
N ALA A 216 -19.38 -18.39 12.85
CA ALA A 216 -20.66 -18.38 12.12
C ALA A 216 -20.66 -19.29 10.88
N ARG A 217 -19.54 -19.39 10.14
CA ARG A 217 -19.42 -20.29 9.00
C ARG A 217 -19.41 -21.76 9.44
N ARG A 218 -18.68 -22.10 10.50
CA ARG A 218 -18.64 -23.48 11.05
C ARG A 218 -20.01 -23.92 11.58
N GLU A 219 -20.71 -23.04 12.30
CA GLU A 219 -22.07 -23.30 12.79
C GLU A 219 -23.08 -23.57 11.67
N ARG A 220 -22.93 -22.94 10.50
CA ARG A 220 -23.77 -23.20 9.32
C ARG A 220 -23.44 -24.54 8.65
N LEU A 221 -22.17 -24.92 8.64
CA LEU A 221 -21.71 -26.18 8.05
C LEU A 221 -22.01 -27.39 8.94
N SER A 222 -22.02 -27.22 10.28
CA SER A 222 -22.38 -28.30 11.22
C SER A 222 -23.88 -28.56 11.32
N LYS A 223 -24.72 -27.67 10.74
CA LYS A 223 -26.18 -27.80 10.68
C LYS A 223 -26.69 -28.34 9.33
N ARG A 224 -25.78 -28.64 8.40
CA ARG A 224 -26.05 -29.34 7.13
C ARG A 224 -25.58 -30.77 7.25
#